data_AF-A0A921FEF6-F1
#
_entry.id   AF-A0A921FEF6-F1
#
_cell.length_a   1.000
_cell.length_b   1.000
_cell.length_c   1.000
_cell.angle_alpha   90.00
_cell.angle_beta   90.00
_cell.angle_gamma   90.00
#
_symmetry.space_group_name_H-M   'P 1'
#
loop_
_entity.id
_entity.type
_entity.pdbx_description
1 polymer ?
#
loop_
_entity_poly.entity_id
_entity_poly.type
_entity_poly.pdbx_seq_one_letter_code
_entity_poly.pdbx_strand_id
1 'polypeptide(L)'
;MFKRDLSEVSIIHDNQSHFDEILKYYHRSAVENTNETSMTFDNADFIFLNTSNLQFQDDKGSIGLQVADLFAGFLNKSIPHLIHKNETLTDAEDAVLQRIMAGLYYKNAINFVLPNKQNKKLFPIFDRIVISMIMRSYAGVSVDRADNSLLENVATQSIRKV
;
A
#
# COMPACT_ATOMS: atom_id res chain seq x y z
N MET A 1 -16.42 -1.07 -12.01
CA MET A 1 -15.04 -0.89 -12.52
C MET A 1 -15.11 0.22 -13.55
N PHE A 2 -14.52 1.37 -13.25
CA PHE A 2 -14.59 2.57 -14.10
C PHE A 2 -13.84 2.29 -15.40
N LYS A 3 -14.56 2.22 -16.53
CA LYS A 3 -14.03 1.85 -17.85
C LYS A 3 -13.17 2.98 -18.44
N ARG A 4 -12.07 3.33 -17.77
CA ARG A 4 -11.16 4.46 -18.10
C ARG A 4 -11.76 5.86 -17.97
N ASP A 5 -13.06 5.98 -17.69
CA ASP A 5 -13.70 7.25 -17.35
C ASP A 5 -13.63 7.51 -15.84
N LEU A 6 -12.87 8.52 -15.44
CA LEU A 6 -12.72 8.92 -14.04
C LEU A 6 -13.46 10.20 -13.68
N SER A 7 -14.34 10.71 -14.55
CA SER A 7 -15.04 11.99 -14.34
C SER A 7 -15.86 12.05 -13.05
N GLU A 8 -16.38 10.91 -12.58
CA GLU A 8 -17.13 10.81 -11.31
C GLU A 8 -16.23 10.59 -10.09
N VAL A 9 -14.93 10.40 -10.28
CA VAL A 9 -13.97 10.15 -9.21
C VAL A 9 -13.40 11.48 -8.71
N SER A 10 -13.42 11.68 -7.40
CA SER A 10 -12.64 12.74 -6.75
C SER A 10 -11.41 12.12 -6.07
N ILE A 11 -10.23 12.58 -6.49
CA ILE A 11 -8.95 12.28 -5.84
C ILE A 11 -8.70 13.39 -4.82
N ILE A 12 -8.60 13.00 -3.56
CA ILE A 12 -8.27 13.92 -2.46
C ILE A 12 -6.86 13.59 -2.01
N HIS A 13 -6.00 14.60 -2.01
CA HIS A 13 -4.61 14.50 -1.58
C HIS A 13 -4.36 15.44 -0.40
N ASP A 14 -3.44 15.08 0.49
CA ASP A 14 -2.97 15.98 1.54
C ASP A 14 -2.26 17.20 0.92
N ASN A 15 -2.33 18.35 1.59
CA ASN A 15 -1.78 19.59 1.07
C ASN A 15 -0.25 19.60 1.20
N GLN A 16 0.47 19.51 0.09
CA GLN A 16 1.93 19.56 0.07
C GLN A 16 2.38 20.73 -0.78
N SER A 17 2.60 21.88 -0.14
CA SER A 17 2.87 23.18 -0.79
C SER A 17 3.96 23.18 -1.87
N HIS A 18 4.85 22.18 -1.89
CA HIS A 18 5.91 22.05 -2.90
C HIS A 18 5.58 21.09 -4.06
N PHE A 19 4.59 20.21 -3.92
CA PHE A 19 4.26 19.18 -4.90
C PHE A 19 2.90 19.36 -5.56
N ASP A 20 2.02 20.21 -5.01
CA ASP A 20 0.67 20.39 -5.55
C ASP A 20 0.66 20.80 -7.03
N GLU A 21 1.53 21.73 -7.43
CA GLU A 21 1.60 22.18 -8.83
C GLU A 21 2.14 21.09 -9.77
N ILE A 22 3.07 20.26 -9.29
CA ILE A 22 3.59 19.10 -10.03
C ILE A 22 2.47 18.07 -10.21
N LEU A 23 1.71 17.79 -9.16
CA LEU A 23 0.59 16.85 -9.19
C LEU A 23 -0.54 17.36 -10.10
N LYS A 24 -0.90 18.64 -10.02
CA LYS A 24 -1.88 19.27 -10.94
C LYS A 24 -1.42 19.18 -12.39
N TYR A 25 -0.14 19.40 -12.65
CA TYR A 25 0.43 19.28 -13.99
C TYR A 25 0.28 17.86 -14.52
N TYR A 26 0.78 16.85 -13.78
CA TYR A 26 0.68 15.45 -14.21
C TYR A 26 -0.76 14.96 -14.33
N HIS A 27 -1.65 15.39 -13.42
CA HIS A 27 -3.07 15.06 -13.46
C HIS A 27 -3.76 15.64 -14.69
N ARG A 28 -3.42 16.87 -15.10
CA ARG A 28 -3.91 17.49 -16.33
C ARG A 28 -3.37 16.79 -17.58
N SER A 29 -2.08 16.48 -17.61
CA SER A 29 -1.45 15.78 -18.73
C SER A 29 -1.87 14.31 -18.85
N ALA A 30 -2.48 13.72 -17.81
CA ALA A 30 -2.91 12.32 -17.83
C ALA A 30 -3.92 12.01 -18.95
N VAL A 31 -4.81 12.94 -19.30
CA VAL A 31 -5.76 12.77 -20.42
C VAL A 31 -5.15 12.98 -21.80
N GLU A 32 -3.98 13.63 -21.86
CA GLU A 32 -3.21 13.80 -23.10
C GLU A 32 -2.34 12.58 -23.38
N ASN A 33 -2.23 11.66 -22.42
CA ASN A 33 -1.42 10.47 -22.54
C ASN A 33 -2.09 9.46 -23.48
N THR A 34 -1.48 9.24 -24.63
CA THR A 34 -1.95 8.29 -25.65
C THR A 34 -1.10 7.01 -25.63
N ASN A 35 -1.68 5.91 -26.11
CA ASN A 35 -1.02 4.60 -26.16
C ASN A 35 0.33 4.58 -26.90
N GLU A 36 0.58 5.55 -27.78
CA GLU A 36 1.75 5.56 -28.65
C GLU A 36 3.03 6.06 -27.94
N THR A 37 2.90 6.87 -26.89
CA THR A 37 4.02 7.46 -26.15
C THR A 37 4.07 7.06 -24.68
N SER A 38 3.07 6.30 -24.21
CA SER A 38 2.94 5.88 -22.82
C SER A 38 3.97 4.81 -22.43
N MET A 39 4.57 4.99 -21.26
CA MET A 39 5.26 3.89 -20.57
C MET A 39 4.21 2.90 -20.06
N THR A 40 4.27 1.65 -20.52
CA THR A 40 3.36 0.60 -20.07
C THR A 40 3.83 0.03 -18.75
N PHE A 41 2.93 -0.02 -17.76
CA PHE A 41 3.17 -0.71 -16.50
C PHE A 41 2.23 -1.93 -16.44
N ASP A 42 2.79 -3.11 -16.20
CA ASP A 42 2.05 -4.39 -16.22
C ASP A 42 0.79 -4.39 -15.32
N ASN A 43 0.77 -3.55 -14.28
CA ASN A 43 -0.31 -3.48 -13.29
C ASN A 43 -1.03 -2.13 -13.25
N ALA A 44 -0.81 -1.24 -14.23
CA ALA A 44 -1.47 0.06 -14.25
C ALA A 44 -1.87 0.49 -15.67
N ASP A 45 -3.14 0.87 -15.82
CA ASP A 45 -3.68 1.46 -17.04
C ASP A 45 -3.70 2.98 -16.87
N PHE A 46 -2.85 3.68 -17.62
CA PHE A 46 -2.75 5.14 -17.63
C PHE A 46 -3.51 5.78 -18.80
N ILE A 47 -4.38 5.04 -19.48
CA ILE A 47 -5.23 5.54 -20.56
C ILE A 47 -6.55 5.98 -19.95
N PHE A 48 -6.77 7.29 -19.87
CA PHE A 48 -7.99 7.87 -19.32
C PHE A 48 -8.87 8.45 -20.43
N LEU A 49 -10.18 8.24 -20.36
CA LEU A 49 -11.17 8.86 -21.27
C LEU A 49 -11.52 10.28 -20.82
N ASN A 50 -11.64 10.48 -19.51
CA ASN A 50 -11.88 11.77 -18.87
C ASN A 50 -11.06 11.85 -17.58
N THR A 51 -10.64 13.06 -17.21
CA THR A 51 -9.91 13.30 -15.98
C THR A 51 -10.84 13.31 -14.76
N SER A 52 -10.30 12.91 -13.61
CA SER A 52 -10.95 13.01 -12.31
C SER A 52 -10.90 14.44 -11.77
N ASN A 53 -11.58 14.69 -10.65
CA ASN A 53 -11.41 15.92 -9.89
C ASN A 53 -10.27 15.74 -8.87
N LEU A 54 -9.22 16.55 -8.93
CA LEU A 54 -8.11 16.54 -7.97
C LEU A 54 -8.26 17.69 -6.95
N GLN A 55 -8.33 17.35 -5.68
CA GLN A 55 -8.48 18.28 -4.56
C GLN A 55 -7.34 18.11 -3.57
N PHE A 56 -6.88 19.23 -3.02
CA PHE A 56 -5.90 19.26 -1.94
C PHE A 56 -6.60 19.73 -0.67
N GLN A 57 -6.39 19.00 0.43
CA GLN A 57 -7.02 19.27 1.73
C GLN A 57 -5.99 19.09 2.83
N ASP A 58 -6.10 19.87 3.92
CA ASP A 58 -5.24 19.73 5.10
C ASP A 58 -5.64 18.46 5.88
N ASP A 59 -4.68 17.56 6.10
CA ASP A 59 -4.85 16.32 6.86
C ASP A 59 -5.44 16.52 8.26
N LYS A 60 -5.17 17.64 8.93
CA LYS A 60 -5.65 17.92 10.30
C LYS A 60 -7.17 17.94 10.41
N GLY A 61 -7.87 18.24 9.31
CA GLY A 61 -9.32 18.28 9.25
C GLY A 61 -9.98 16.97 8.80
N SER A 62 -9.21 15.96 8.36
CA SER A 62 -9.74 14.78 7.71
C SER A 62 -9.11 13.48 8.23
N ILE A 63 -9.88 12.73 9.02
CA ILE A 63 -9.49 11.39 9.50
C ILE A 63 -9.13 10.47 8.32
N GLY A 64 -9.84 10.60 7.19
CA GLY A 64 -9.57 9.79 6.00
C GLY A 64 -8.18 10.04 5.43
N LEU A 65 -7.73 11.30 5.39
CA LEU A 65 -6.38 11.65 4.92
C LEU A 65 -5.30 11.17 5.89
N GLN A 66 -5.51 11.37 7.19
CA GLN A 66 -4.57 10.87 8.22
C GLN A 66 -4.38 9.36 8.13
N VAL A 67 -5.47 8.61 7.92
CA VAL A 67 -5.40 7.16 7.70
C VAL A 67 -4.64 6.84 6.42
N ALA A 68 -4.91 7.55 5.32
CA ALA A 68 -4.20 7.36 4.06
C ALA A 68 -2.69 7.58 4.20
N ASP A 69 -2.26 8.62 4.92
CA ASP A 69 -0.84 8.92 5.16
C ASP A 69 -0.16 7.87 6.03
N LEU A 70 -0.85 7.36 7.06
CA LEU A 70 -0.34 6.23 7.85
C LEU A 70 -0.10 5.00 6.98
N PHE A 71 -1.05 4.67 6.10
CA PHE A 71 -0.87 3.55 5.16
C PHE A 71 0.23 3.84 4.14
N ALA A 72 0.31 5.06 3.58
CA ALA A 72 1.36 5.42 2.63
C ALA A 72 2.76 5.30 3.27
N GLY A 73 2.93 5.84 4.48
CA GLY A 73 4.17 5.71 5.25
C GLY A 73 4.51 4.26 5.59
N PHE A 74 3.51 3.47 5.98
CA PHE A 74 3.67 2.05 6.26
C PHE A 74 4.09 1.27 5.00
N LEU A 75 3.46 1.51 3.85
CA LEU A 75 3.79 0.87 2.58
C LEU A 75 5.20 1.21 2.11
N ASN A 76 5.58 2.48 2.22
CA ASN A 76 6.90 2.97 1.83
C ASN A 76 8.04 2.31 2.61
N LYS A 77 7.81 1.93 3.88
CA LYS A 77 8.77 1.15 4.67
C LYS A 77 8.70 -0.35 4.41
N SER A 78 7.49 -0.88 4.27
CA SER A 78 7.24 -2.32 4.16
C SER A 78 7.78 -2.91 2.86
N ILE A 79 7.61 -2.21 1.73
CA ILE A 79 8.02 -2.75 0.41
C ILE A 79 9.55 -2.95 0.33
N PRO A 80 10.40 -1.95 0.65
CA PRO A 80 11.84 -2.14 0.67
C PRO A 80 12.30 -3.23 1.64
N HIS A 81 11.70 -3.30 2.83
CA HIS A 81 11.98 -4.33 3.83
C HIS A 81 11.72 -5.73 3.28
N LEU A 82 10.55 -5.97 2.68
CA LEU A 82 10.20 -7.28 2.13
C LEU A 82 11.09 -7.69 0.95
N ILE A 83 11.49 -6.74 0.10
CA ILE A 83 12.30 -7.04 -1.09
C ILE A 83 13.77 -7.27 -0.74
N HIS A 84 14.33 -6.49 0.18
CA HIS A 84 15.78 -6.47 0.42
C HIS A 84 16.18 -7.08 1.77
N LYS A 85 15.29 -7.13 2.76
CA LYS A 85 15.55 -7.57 4.15
C LYS A 85 16.65 -6.76 4.86
N ASN A 86 16.70 -5.46 4.58
CA ASN A 86 17.78 -4.59 5.03
C ASN A 86 17.53 -3.95 6.41
N GLU A 87 16.33 -4.11 6.99
CA GLU A 87 15.98 -3.55 8.32
C GLU A 87 15.85 -4.66 9.36
N THR A 88 16.31 -4.38 10.59
CA THR A 88 16.17 -5.26 11.75
C THR A 88 14.82 -5.02 12.42
N LEU A 89 13.75 -5.56 11.84
CA LEU A 89 12.49 -5.76 12.57
C LEU A 89 12.61 -6.98 13.48
N THR A 90 11.96 -6.94 14.63
CA THR A 90 11.74 -8.15 15.43
C THR A 90 10.81 -9.11 14.70
N ASP A 91 10.86 -10.40 15.04
CA ASP A 91 9.98 -11.42 14.44
C ASP A 91 8.48 -11.07 14.58
N ALA A 92 8.11 -10.41 15.68
CA ALA A 92 6.74 -9.97 15.92
C ALA A 92 6.33 -8.81 14.99
N GLU A 93 7.20 -7.81 14.83
CA GLU A 93 6.96 -6.68 13.93
C GLU A 93 6.90 -7.14 12.47
N ASP A 94 7.81 -8.03 12.06
CA ASP A 94 7.82 -8.62 10.71
C ASP A 94 6.55 -9.44 10.44
N ALA A 95 6.10 -10.23 11.42
CA ALA A 95 4.86 -11.01 11.30
C ALA A 95 3.61 -10.12 11.14
N VAL A 96 3.50 -9.05 11.94
CA VAL A 96 2.40 -8.08 11.82
C VAL A 96 2.44 -7.40 10.46
N LEU A 97 3.62 -6.95 10.04
CA LEU A 97 3.81 -6.26 8.76
C LEU A 97 3.38 -7.15 7.60
N GLN A 98 3.87 -8.38 7.55
CA GLN A 98 3.54 -9.35 6.51
C GLN A 98 2.03 -9.62 6.44
N ARG A 99 1.35 -9.76 7.58
CA ARG A 99 -0.11 -9.96 7.61
C ARG A 99 -0.89 -8.79 7.04
N ILE A 100 -0.55 -7.56 7.45
CA ILE A 100 -1.23 -6.35 6.94
C ILE A 100 -1.04 -6.25 5.43
N MET A 101 0.21 -6.40 4.96
CA MET A 101 0.53 -6.33 3.54
C MET A 101 -0.17 -7.40 2.71
N ALA A 102 -0.17 -8.64 3.17
CA ALA A 102 -0.86 -9.74 2.51
C ALA A 102 -2.38 -9.53 2.47
N GLY A 103 -2.97 -8.99 3.54
CA GLY A 103 -4.39 -8.66 3.58
C GLY A 103 -4.78 -7.57 2.57
N LEU A 104 -3.97 -6.52 2.47
CA LEU A 104 -4.18 -5.44 1.49
C LEU A 104 -3.99 -5.95 0.05
N TYR A 105 -2.97 -6.78 -0.18
CA TYR A 105 -2.72 -7.43 -1.46
C TYR A 105 -3.87 -8.34 -1.89
N TYR A 106 -4.30 -9.27 -1.01
CA TYR A 106 -5.39 -10.21 -1.29
C TYR A 106 -6.71 -9.52 -1.65
N LYS A 107 -6.99 -8.36 -1.03
CA LYS A 107 -8.20 -7.57 -1.29
C LYS A 107 -8.09 -6.68 -2.53
N ASN A 108 -6.96 -6.67 -3.25
CA ASN A 108 -6.66 -5.71 -4.31
C ASN A 108 -6.86 -4.25 -3.85
N ALA A 109 -6.53 -3.97 -2.58
CA ALA A 109 -6.74 -2.65 -1.97
C ALA A 109 -5.65 -1.63 -2.31
N ILE A 110 -4.52 -2.09 -2.87
CA ILE A 110 -3.37 -1.27 -3.24
C ILE A 110 -3.05 -1.51 -4.71
N ASN A 111 -2.83 -0.42 -5.44
CA ASN A 111 -2.23 -0.50 -6.77
C ASN A 111 -0.70 -0.37 -6.66
N PHE A 112 0.03 -1.41 -7.03
CA PHE A 112 1.49 -1.44 -6.94
C PHE A 112 2.12 -0.89 -8.24
N VAL A 113 2.49 0.40 -8.21
CA VAL A 113 3.20 1.07 -9.31
C VAL A 113 4.71 0.99 -9.08
N LEU A 114 5.26 -0.23 -9.18
CA LEU A 114 6.70 -0.50 -9.02
C LEU A 114 7.33 -0.99 -10.32
N PRO A 115 8.66 -0.86 -10.51
CA PRO A 115 9.37 -1.47 -11.63
C PRO A 115 9.13 -2.99 -11.71
N ASN A 116 9.04 -3.54 -12.92
CA ASN A 116 8.73 -4.97 -13.14
C ASN A 116 9.66 -5.92 -12.35
N LYS A 117 10.96 -5.59 -12.28
CA LYS A 117 11.95 -6.36 -11.49
C LYS A 117 11.58 -6.45 -9.99
N GLN A 118 10.99 -5.40 -9.43
CA GLN A 118 10.54 -5.37 -8.04
C GLN A 118 9.22 -6.13 -7.87
N ASN A 119 8.25 -5.94 -8.77
CA ASN A 119 6.99 -6.71 -8.76
C ASN A 119 7.24 -8.23 -8.81
N LYS A 120 8.15 -8.69 -9.69
CA LYS A 120 8.54 -10.10 -9.80
C LYS A 120 9.17 -10.68 -8.54
N LYS A 121 9.70 -9.85 -7.63
CA LYS A 121 10.19 -10.28 -6.33
C LYS A 121 9.11 -10.20 -5.26
N LEU A 122 8.32 -9.13 -5.26
CA LEU A 122 7.37 -8.80 -4.21
C LEU A 122 6.13 -9.71 -4.24
N PHE A 123 5.53 -9.93 -5.41
CA PHE A 123 4.27 -10.69 -5.49
C PHE A 123 4.40 -12.15 -5.04
N PRO A 124 5.46 -12.90 -5.39
CA PRO A 124 5.66 -14.23 -4.85
C PRO A 124 5.80 -14.27 -3.31
N ILE A 125 6.27 -13.19 -2.68
CA ILE A 125 6.33 -13.07 -1.22
C ILE A 125 4.90 -12.94 -0.67
N PHE A 126 4.09 -12.05 -1.24
CA PHE A 126 2.69 -11.91 -0.84
C PHE A 126 1.88 -13.18 -1.06
N ASP A 127 2.01 -13.83 -2.22
CA ASP A 127 1.32 -15.10 -2.51
C ASP A 127 1.60 -16.15 -1.44
N ARG A 128 2.87 -16.31 -1.05
CA ARG A 128 3.28 -17.25 0.00
C ARG A 128 2.67 -16.90 1.35
N ILE A 129 2.66 -15.62 1.72
CA ILE A 129 2.08 -15.18 2.99
C ILE A 129 0.57 -15.39 3.00
N VAL A 130 -0.13 -15.01 1.92
CA VAL A 130 -1.58 -15.21 1.77
C VAL A 130 -1.93 -16.69 1.89
N ILE A 131 -1.24 -17.57 1.15
CA ILE A 131 -1.46 -19.01 1.23
C ILE A 131 -1.23 -19.53 2.66
N SER A 132 -0.14 -19.11 3.31
CA SER A 132 0.15 -19.48 4.70
C SER A 132 -0.98 -19.05 5.65
N MET A 133 -1.50 -17.83 5.50
CA MET A 133 -2.61 -17.31 6.32
C MET A 133 -3.90 -18.11 6.08
N ILE A 134 -4.23 -18.41 4.82
CA ILE A 134 -5.40 -19.21 4.46
C ILE A 134 -5.30 -20.62 5.07
N MET A 135 -4.14 -21.27 4.95
CA MET A 135 -3.91 -22.60 5.51
C MET A 135 -4.02 -22.62 7.04
N ARG A 136 -3.50 -21.60 7.72
CA ARG A 136 -3.65 -21.44 9.18
C ARG A 136 -5.12 -21.28 9.58
N SER A 137 -5.88 -20.50 8.80
CA SER A 137 -7.32 -20.34 9.00
C SER A 137 -8.06 -21.68 8.87
N TYR A 138 -7.77 -22.46 7.83
CA TYR A 138 -8.35 -23.80 7.66
C TYR A 138 -7.95 -24.77 8.78
N ALA A 139 -6.77 -24.62 9.36
CA ALA A 139 -6.33 -25.40 10.52
C ALA A 139 -6.96 -24.95 11.85
N GLY A 140 -7.87 -23.96 11.85
CA GLY A 140 -8.53 -23.46 13.05
C GLY A 140 -7.64 -22.58 13.94
N VAL A 141 -6.51 -22.09 13.42
CA VAL A 141 -5.65 -21.16 14.15
C VAL A 141 -6.33 -19.81 14.21
N SER A 142 -6.68 -19.36 15.42
CA SER A 142 -7.21 -18.01 15.63
C SER A 142 -6.09 -16.99 15.42
N VAL A 143 -6.28 -16.13 14.41
CA VAL A 143 -5.36 -15.02 14.11
C VAL A 143 -5.27 -14.09 15.32
N ASP A 144 -6.40 -13.72 15.92
CA ASP A 144 -6.42 -12.84 17.10
C ASP A 144 -5.62 -13.40 18.29
N ARG A 145 -5.71 -14.71 18.55
CA ARG A 145 -4.89 -15.35 19.59
C ARG A 145 -3.41 -15.33 19.26
N ALA A 146 -3.05 -15.55 17.99
CA ALA A 146 -1.66 -15.47 17.55
C ALA A 146 -1.12 -14.04 17.69
N ASP A 147 -1.91 -13.04 17.30
CA ASP A 147 -1.54 -11.62 17.35
C ASP A 147 -1.38 -11.15 18.81
N ASN A 148 -2.32 -11.50 19.69
CA ASN A 148 -2.23 -11.19 21.12
C ASN A 148 -0.99 -11.82 21.76
N SER A 149 -0.66 -13.07 21.42
CA SER A 149 0.55 -13.73 21.93
C SER A 149 1.85 -13.04 21.48
N LEU A 150 1.88 -12.48 20.27
CA LEU A 150 3.03 -11.72 19.77
C LEU A 150 3.17 -10.39 20.51
N LEU A 151 2.06 -9.68 20.72
CA LEU A 151 2.04 -8.40 21.43
C LEU A 151 2.42 -8.54 22.91
N GLU A 152 1.94 -9.59 23.59
CA GLU A 152 2.32 -9.89 24.98
C GLU A 152 3.83 -10.17 25.10
N ASN A 153 4.41 -10.89 24.15
CA ASN A 153 5.84 -11.17 24.12
C ASN A 153 6.67 -9.89 23.91
N VAL A 154 6.23 -8.98 23.04
CA VAL A 154 6.89 -7.67 22.82
C VAL A 154 6.80 -6.79 24.06
N ALA A 155 5.64 -6.74 24.73
CA ALA A 155 5.47 -5.99 25.97
C ALA A 155 6.39 -6.54 27.09
N THR A 156 6.51 -7.87 27.18
CA THR A 156 7.36 -8.52 28.18
C THR A 156 8.85 -8.31 27.93
N GLN A 157 9.29 -8.25 26.66
CA GLN A 157 10.68 -7.94 26.30
C GLN A 157 11.04 -6.47 26.58
N SER A 158 10.10 -5.55 26.39
CA SER A 158 10.28 -4.12 26.71
C SER A 158 10.48 -3.87 28.20
N ILE A 159 9.77 -4.62 29.05
CA ILE A 159 9.84 -4.51 30.52
C ILE A 159 11.16 -5.07 31.08
N ARG A 160 11.79 -6.03 30.41
CA ARG A 160 13.07 -6.65 30.84
C ARG A 160 14.32 -5.85 30.49
N LYS A 161 14.19 -4.71 29.80
CA LYS A 161 15.32 -3.84 29.41
C LYS A 161 15.52 -2.61 30.33
N VAL A 162 14.91 -2.60 31.52
CA VAL A 162 15.13 -1.56 32.55
C VAL A 162 15.96 -2.12 33.70
#